data_AF-A0A7Y5IXI9-F1
#
_entry.id   AF-A0A7Y5IXI9-F1
#
_cell.length_a   1.000
_cell.length_b   1.000
_cell.length_c   1.000
_cell.angle_alpha   90.00
_cell.angle_beta   90.00
_cell.angle_gamma   90.00
#
_symmetry.space_group_name_H-M   'P 1'
#
loop_
_entity.id
_entity.type
_entity.pdbx_description
1 polymer ?
#
loop_
_entity_poly.entity_id
_entity_poly.type
_entity_poly.pdbx_seq_one_letter_code
_entity_poly.pdbx_strand_id
1 'polypeptide(L)'
;MFKRTGLSTLLFWAASLVPFIGLAAFYSFVLRARLALGYWPSYNHPEPKELGFDLHSLAIGLCVYVVMDSMILYPFIALFKRGMFAPDTSHWVAVLLFFLGSALCFFIARSDPGDFLTWWVD
;
A
#
# COMPACT_ATOMS: atom_id res chain seq x y z
N MET A 1 14.54 -15.31 29.03
CA MET A 1 14.79 -14.66 27.72
C MET A 1 13.54 -13.84 27.36
N PHE A 2 13.47 -12.59 27.80
CA PHE A 2 12.29 -11.75 27.58
C PHE A 2 12.23 -11.33 26.10
N LYS A 3 11.21 -11.79 25.37
CA LYS A 3 10.84 -11.22 24.08
C LYS A 3 10.37 -9.78 24.35
N ARG A 4 11.27 -8.80 24.31
CA ARG A 4 10.87 -7.42 24.07
C ARG A 4 10.28 -7.40 22.66
N THR A 5 8.97 -7.57 22.54
CA THR A 5 8.22 -7.06 21.39
C THR A 5 8.33 -5.54 21.46
N GLY A 6 9.48 -5.03 21.02
CA GLY A 6 9.75 -3.61 21.00
C GLY A 6 8.85 -2.91 20.01
N LEU A 7 8.61 -1.63 20.24
CA LEU A 7 7.96 -0.73 19.30
C LEU A 7 8.54 -0.87 17.87
N SER A 8 9.85 -1.08 17.75
CA SER A 8 10.53 -1.31 16.46
C SER A 8 10.12 -2.60 15.73
N THR A 9 9.70 -3.64 16.45
CA THR A 9 9.19 -4.87 15.84
C THR A 9 7.75 -4.65 15.36
N LEU A 10 6.93 -4.01 16.20
CA LEU A 10 5.55 -3.64 15.83
C LEU A 10 5.53 -2.75 14.58
N LEU A 11 6.33 -1.69 14.55
CA LEU A 11 6.41 -0.77 13.41
C LEU A 11 6.89 -1.47 12.13
N PHE A 12 7.81 -2.43 12.24
CA PHE A 12 8.26 -3.21 11.09
C PHE A 12 7.14 -4.08 10.53
N TRP A 13 6.42 -4.79 11.39
CA TRP A 13 5.25 -5.55 10.97
C TRP A 13 4.15 -4.64 10.38
N ALA A 14 3.87 -3.50 10.99
CA ALA A 14 2.91 -2.54 10.45
C ALA A 14 3.33 -2.05 9.05
N ALA A 15 4.62 -1.74 8.85
CA ALA A 15 5.17 -1.33 7.56
C ALA A 15 5.00 -2.42 6.47
N SER A 16 5.13 -3.71 6.82
CA SER A 16 4.89 -4.80 5.85
C SER A 16 3.47 -4.86 5.29
N LEU A 17 2.49 -4.28 6.00
CA LEU A 17 1.09 -4.27 5.59
C LEU A 17 0.71 -3.04 4.76
N VAL A 18 1.60 -2.04 4.65
CA VAL A 18 1.33 -0.78 3.93
C VAL A 18 0.87 -1.00 2.48
N PRO A 19 1.47 -1.89 1.66
CA PRO A 19 0.99 -2.14 0.31
C PRO A 19 -0.46 -2.65 0.28
N PHE A 20 -0.82 -3.57 1.19
CA PHE A 20 -2.18 -4.10 1.29
C PHE A 20 -3.17 -3.04 1.76
N ILE A 21 -2.77 -2.20 2.72
CA ILE A 21 -3.59 -1.08 3.19
C ILE A 21 -3.83 -0.08 2.05
N GLY A 22 -2.78 0.26 1.28
CA GLY A 22 -2.90 1.14 0.12
C GLY A 22 -3.85 0.58 -0.94
N LEU A 23 -3.77 -0.71 -1.22
CA LEU A 23 -4.67 -1.37 -2.15
C LEU A 23 -6.12 -1.39 -1.67
N ALA A 24 -6.34 -1.70 -0.40
CA ALA A 24 -7.66 -1.67 0.21
C ALA A 24 -8.24 -0.25 0.22
N ALA A 25 -7.42 0.77 0.53
CA ALA A 25 -7.80 2.17 0.46
C ALA A 25 -8.21 2.55 -0.96
N PHE A 26 -7.40 2.21 -1.96
CA PHE A 26 -7.71 2.47 -3.37
C PHE A 26 -9.06 1.88 -3.80
N TYR A 27 -9.30 0.58 -3.57
CA TYR A 27 -10.60 -0.01 -3.94
C TYR A 27 -11.76 0.49 -3.08
N SER A 28 -11.51 0.90 -1.83
CA SER A 28 -12.55 1.55 -1.02
C SER A 28 -12.90 2.95 -1.57
N PHE A 29 -11.95 3.66 -2.18
CA PHE A 29 -12.20 4.92 -2.89
C PHE A 29 -13.03 4.70 -4.16
N VAL A 30 -12.68 3.70 -4.98
CA VAL A 30 -13.45 3.32 -6.17
C VAL A 30 -14.88 2.91 -5.79
N LEU A 31 -15.03 2.10 -4.74
CA LEU A 31 -16.36 1.70 -4.24
C LEU A 31 -17.15 2.91 -3.73
N ARG A 32 -16.51 3.82 -3.00
CA ARG A 32 -17.16 5.06 -2.55
C ARG A 32 -17.62 5.92 -3.73
N ALA A 33 -16.82 6.03 -4.79
CA ALA A 33 -17.21 6.70 -6.03
C ALA A 33 -18.40 6.00 -6.69
N ARG A 34 -18.38 4.66 -6.80
CA ARG A 34 -19.49 3.86 -7.33
C ARG A 34 -20.80 4.10 -6.58
N LEU A 35 -20.75 4.24 -5.26
CA LEU A 35 -21.92 4.52 -4.41
C LEU A 35 -22.43 5.94 -4.60
N ALA A 36 -21.53 6.93 -4.74
CA ALA A 36 -21.90 8.32 -4.95
C ALA A 36 -22.50 8.57 -6.34
N LEU A 37 -21.96 7.91 -7.37
CA LEU A 37 -22.32 8.14 -8.78
C LEU A 37 -23.47 7.27 -9.29
N GLY A 38 -23.67 6.09 -8.69
CA GLY A 38 -24.63 5.12 -9.20
C GLY A 38 -24.13 4.29 -10.39
N TYR A 39 -22.90 4.52 -10.87
CA TYR A 39 -22.21 3.74 -11.91
C TYR A 39 -20.69 3.66 -11.61
N TRP A 40 -19.98 2.76 -12.28
CA TRP A 40 -18.53 2.60 -12.10
C TRP A 40 -17.80 3.77 -12.74
N PRO A 41 -16.85 4.42 -12.03
CA PRO A 41 -16.11 5.52 -12.62
C PRO A 41 -15.29 5.03 -13.81
N SER A 42 -15.10 5.91 -14.79
CA SER A 42 -14.32 5.66 -15.99
C SER A 42 -13.52 6.90 -16.36
N TYR A 43 -12.48 6.72 -17.16
CA TYR A 43 -11.66 7.83 -17.68
C TYR A 43 -12.51 9.02 -18.20
N ASN A 44 -12.12 10.26 -17.85
CA ASN A 44 -12.83 11.52 -18.11
C ASN A 44 -14.25 11.68 -17.50
N HIS A 45 -14.80 10.68 -16.80
CA HIS A 45 -16.20 10.74 -16.36
C HIS A 45 -16.47 10.01 -15.03
N PRO A 46 -16.81 10.74 -13.95
CA PRO A 46 -16.51 12.14 -13.64
C PRO A 46 -15.08 12.30 -13.11
N GLU A 47 -14.55 13.52 -13.02
CA GLU A 47 -13.21 13.75 -12.47
C GLU A 47 -13.15 13.31 -10.99
N PRO A 48 -12.14 12.55 -10.55
CA PRO A 48 -12.02 12.11 -9.15
C PRO A 48 -12.05 13.26 -8.13
N LYS A 49 -11.54 14.43 -8.55
CA LYS A 49 -11.45 15.65 -7.75
C LYS A 49 -12.81 16.28 -7.49
N GLU A 50 -13.78 16.10 -8.39
CA GLU A 50 -15.14 16.63 -8.24
C GLU A 50 -15.96 15.88 -7.17
N LEU A 51 -15.52 14.68 -6.77
CA LEU A 51 -16.21 13.87 -5.76
C LEU A 51 -16.02 14.41 -4.32
N GLY A 52 -15.10 15.35 -4.10
CA GLY A 52 -14.82 15.92 -2.77
C GLY A 52 -14.18 14.91 -1.79
N PHE A 53 -13.47 13.90 -2.32
CA PHE A 53 -12.81 12.85 -1.53
C PHE A 53 -11.30 13.11 -1.36
N ASP A 54 -10.90 14.38 -1.26
CA ASP A 54 -9.50 14.83 -1.33
C ASP A 54 -8.58 14.12 -0.34
N LEU A 55 -9.00 13.98 0.92
CA LEU A 55 -8.21 13.30 1.95
C LEU A 55 -7.97 11.83 1.63
N HIS A 56 -8.95 11.16 1.03
CA HIS A 56 -8.84 9.75 0.68
C HIS A 56 -7.94 9.57 -0.54
N SER A 57 -8.06 10.45 -1.54
CA SER A 57 -7.16 10.48 -2.70
C SER A 57 -5.72 10.77 -2.27
N LEU A 58 -5.51 11.74 -1.38
CA LEU A 58 -4.20 12.05 -0.80
C LEU A 58 -3.61 10.85 -0.05
N ALA A 59 -4.41 10.15 0.75
CA ALA A 59 -3.95 8.96 1.48
C ALA A 59 -3.48 7.85 0.52
N ILE A 60 -4.20 7.62 -0.58
CA ILE A 60 -3.79 6.67 -1.63
C ILE A 60 -2.46 7.11 -2.26
N GLY A 61 -2.34 8.38 -2.64
CA GLY A 61 -1.10 8.92 -3.22
C GLY A 61 0.10 8.75 -2.29
N LEU A 62 -0.07 9.08 -1.00
CA LEU A 62 0.95 8.85 0.02
C LEU A 62 1.33 7.36 0.14
N CYS A 63 0.35 6.45 0.11
CA CYS A 63 0.63 5.01 0.12
C CYS A 63 1.46 4.59 -1.11
N VAL A 64 1.15 5.10 -2.30
CA VAL A 64 1.92 4.80 -3.53
C VAL A 64 3.37 5.25 -3.37
N TYR A 65 3.62 6.49 -2.95
CA TYR A 65 4.97 7.00 -2.72
C TYR A 65 5.73 6.18 -1.67
N VAL A 66 5.10 5.91 -0.52
CA VAL A 66 5.71 5.12 0.56
C VAL A 66 6.09 3.73 0.08
N VAL A 67 5.21 3.05 -0.69
CA VAL A 67 5.51 1.72 -1.23
C VAL A 67 6.69 1.78 -2.20
N MET A 68 6.71 2.74 -3.12
CA MET A 68 7.80 2.88 -4.09
C MET A 68 9.15 3.15 -3.42
N ASP A 69 9.22 4.12 -2.51
CA ASP A 69 10.46 4.46 -1.80
C ASP A 69 10.93 3.32 -0.88
N SER A 70 9.97 2.59 -0.30
CA SER A 70 10.27 1.49 0.61
C SER A 70 10.71 0.20 -0.10
N MET A 71 10.49 0.05 -1.41
CA MET A 71 10.96 -1.12 -2.17
C MET A 71 12.45 -1.39 -2.01
N ILE A 72 13.24 -0.31 -1.95
CA ILE A 72 14.68 -0.38 -1.73
C ILE A 72 14.99 -0.40 -0.24
N LEU A 73 14.43 0.54 0.54
CA LEU A 73 14.82 0.74 1.94
C LEU A 73 14.44 -0.44 2.84
N TYR A 74 13.31 -1.09 2.60
CA TYR A 74 12.77 -2.14 3.46
C TYR A 74 13.69 -3.37 3.60
N PRO A 75 14.25 -3.97 2.53
CA PRO A 75 15.23 -5.04 2.66
C PRO A 75 16.54 -4.59 3.34
N PHE A 76 17.01 -3.36 3.12
CA PHE A 76 18.19 -2.84 3.84
C PHE A 76 17.92 -2.76 5.36
N ILE A 77 16.75 -2.27 5.77
CA ILE A 77 16.35 -2.23 7.18
C ILE A 77 16.28 -3.65 7.76
N ALA A 78 15.76 -4.62 7.01
CA ALA A 78 15.69 -6.02 7.43
C ALA A 78 17.08 -6.65 7.61
N LEU A 79 18.00 -6.41 6.66
CA LEU A 79 19.39 -6.87 6.74
C LEU A 79 20.12 -6.24 7.93
N PHE A 80 19.96 -4.93 8.13
CA PHE A 80 20.54 -4.21 9.26
C PHE A 80 20.03 -4.76 10.60
N LYS A 81 18.71 -4.98 10.71
CA LYS A 81 18.11 -5.63 11.89
C LYS A 81 18.70 -7.01 12.16
N ARG A 82 18.89 -7.83 11.12
CA ARG A 82 19.49 -9.17 11.25
C ARG A 82 20.96 -9.13 11.65
N GLY A 83 21.71 -8.13 11.20
CA GLY A 83 23.13 -7.97 11.55
C GLY A 83 23.35 -7.50 12.98
N MET A 84 22.46 -6.63 13.50
CA MET A 84 22.59 -6.08 14.85
C MET A 84 21.87 -6.89 15.94
N PHE A 85 20.76 -7.55 15.58
CA PHE A 85 19.93 -8.30 16.51
C PHE A 85 19.93 -9.77 16.12
N ALA A 86 19.96 -10.67 17.12
CA ALA A 86 20.02 -12.11 16.91
C ALA A 86 19.06 -12.58 15.79
N PRO A 87 19.47 -13.53 14.95
CA PRO A 87 18.73 -13.90 13.74
C PRO A 87 17.36 -14.49 14.10
N ASP A 88 16.32 -13.66 14.00
CA ASP A 88 14.93 -14.08 14.08
C ASP A 88 14.35 -14.18 12.67
N THR A 89 13.91 -15.38 12.31
CA THR A 89 13.35 -15.71 10.98
C THR A 89 12.01 -15.02 10.72
N SER A 90 11.30 -14.55 11.76
CA SER A 90 10.01 -13.87 11.62
C SER A 90 10.07 -12.61 10.75
N HIS A 91 11.21 -11.91 10.72
CA HIS A 91 11.40 -10.69 9.91
C HIS A 91 11.36 -10.98 8.42
N TRP A 92 11.81 -12.16 7.98
CA TRP A 92 11.74 -12.55 6.58
C TRP A 92 10.31 -12.77 6.11
N VAL A 93 9.40 -13.18 7.00
CA VAL A 93 7.96 -13.25 6.71
C VAL A 93 7.41 -11.85 6.46
N ALA A 94 7.75 -10.86 7.28
CA ALA A 94 7.34 -9.48 7.07
C ALA A 94 7.94 -8.87 5.79
N VAL A 95 9.19 -9.20 5.44
CA VAL A 95 9.79 -8.83 4.14
C VAL A 95 9.02 -9.46 2.99
N LEU A 96 8.77 -10.77 3.04
CA LEU A 96 8.01 -11.46 2.01
C LEU A 96 6.61 -10.89 1.84
N LEU A 97 5.91 -10.58 2.94
CA LEU A 97 4.59 -9.94 2.91
C LEU A 97 4.63 -8.58 2.22
N PHE A 98 5.61 -7.73 2.56
CA PHE A 98 5.76 -6.43 1.91
C PHE A 98 5.96 -6.56 0.38
N PHE A 99 6.86 -7.46 -0.05
CA PHE A 99 7.12 -7.67 -1.47
C PHE A 99 5.93 -8.32 -2.19
N LEU A 100 5.22 -9.24 -1.54
CA LEU A 100 4.00 -9.85 -2.09
C LEU A 100 2.91 -8.80 -2.30
N GLY A 101 2.68 -7.93 -1.30
CA GLY A 101 1.70 -6.85 -1.41
C GLY A 101 2.10 -5.83 -2.49
N SER A 102 3.39 -5.51 -2.60
CA SER A 102 3.90 -4.60 -3.63
C SER A 102 3.80 -5.20 -5.03
N ALA A 103 4.10 -6.50 -5.19
CA ALA A 103 3.92 -7.22 -6.44
C ALA A 103 2.44 -7.26 -6.86
N LEU A 104 1.53 -7.42 -5.89
CA LEU A 104 0.08 -7.34 -6.14
C LEU A 104 -0.33 -5.94 -6.60
N CYS A 105 0.17 -4.88 -5.95
CA CYS A 105 -0.06 -3.50 -6.37
C CYS A 105 0.43 -3.28 -7.81
N PHE A 106 1.64 -3.76 -8.14
CA PHE A 106 2.20 -3.65 -9.49
C PHE A 106 1.37 -4.43 -10.52
N PHE A 107 0.94 -5.65 -10.19
CA PHE A 107 0.09 -6.46 -11.06
C PHE A 107 -1.25 -5.77 -11.35
N ILE A 108 -1.88 -5.21 -10.31
CA ILE A 108 -3.14 -4.49 -10.44
C ILE A 108 -2.96 -3.20 -11.24
N ALA A 109 -1.91 -2.42 -10.98
CA ALA A 109 -1.60 -1.24 -11.76
C ALA A 109 -1.32 -1.56 -13.24
N ARG A 110 -0.70 -2.71 -13.52
CA ARG A 110 -0.39 -3.14 -14.88
C ARG A 110 -1.61 -3.69 -15.64
N SER A 111 -2.53 -4.33 -14.93
CA SER A 111 -3.76 -4.88 -15.52
C SER A 111 -4.91 -3.87 -15.57
N ASP A 112 -4.88 -2.87 -14.69
CA ASP A 112 -5.86 -1.80 -14.47
C ASP A 112 -7.31 -2.24 -14.74
N PRO A 113 -7.84 -3.21 -13.97
CA PRO A 113 -9.15 -3.77 -14.26
C PRO A 113 -10.22 -2.70 -14.09
N GLY A 114 -10.80 -2.24 -15.21
CA GLY A 114 -11.82 -1.19 -15.24
C GLY A 114 -11.27 0.22 -15.41
N ASP A 115 -9.99 0.38 -15.77
CA ASP A 115 -9.33 1.67 -15.98
C ASP A 115 -9.42 2.60 -14.76
N PHE A 116 -9.52 2.03 -13.56
CA PHE A 116 -9.73 2.78 -12.31
C PHE A 116 -8.49 3.54 -11.88
N LEU A 117 -7.29 3.00 -12.12
CA LEU A 117 -6.05 3.70 -11.82
C LEU A 117 -5.90 4.87 -12.78
N THR A 118 -6.14 4.63 -14.07
CA THR A 118 -6.13 5.68 -15.10
C THR A 118 -7.13 6.78 -14.77
N TRP A 119 -8.35 6.43 -14.35
CA TRP A 119 -9.35 7.37 -13.85
C TRP A 119 -8.88 8.13 -12.61
N TRP A 120 -8.27 7.46 -11.61
CA TRP A 120 -7.84 8.13 -10.38
C TRP A 120 -6.72 9.16 -10.60
N VAL A 121 -5.87 8.96 -11.61
CA VAL A 121 -4.75 9.86 -11.95
C VAL A 121 -5.22 11.09 -12.74
N ASP A 122 -6.40 11.04 -13.36
CA ASP A 122 -7.03 12.13 -14.12
C ASP A 122 -7.32 13.37 -13.23
#